data_AF-A0A428S7Z0-F1
#
_entry.id   AF-A0A428S7Z0-F1
#
_cell.length_a   1.000
_cell.length_b   1.000
_cell.length_c   1.000
_cell.angle_alpha   90.00
_cell.angle_beta   90.00
_cell.angle_gamma   90.00
#
_symmetry.space_group_name_H-M   'P 1'
#
loop_
_entity.id
_entity.type
_entity.pdbx_description
1 polymer ?
#
loop_
_entity_poly.entity_id
_entity_poly.type
_entity_poly.pdbx_seq_one_letter_code
_entity_poly.pdbx_strand_id
1 'polypeptide(L)'
;MRRGPYQPNTAQLLGIILCSFLSSVLAQEYSWSLGVVDSSILLGANQTCLDVFNANVSCAPIIQDLFENPYLDLEEPDLSAFCQNTCYSSLVSQRDRIQAECEGAIYQDPVSEWRWQPTYLVETAVLAFNITCLKRSDDSLCNIWYREGASKVENPDCDECYVMLPFLEAVLPAGHHDRGSSMYESATSSCQFDGPPITKTMSGLFISSYAPLAPRETSPRSDN
;
A
#
# COMPACT_ATOMS: atom_id res chain seq x y z
N MET A 1 -83.56 -0.97 -26.98
CA MET A 1 -83.41 0.48 -27.21
C MET A 1 -82.90 1.10 -25.90
N ARG A 2 -81.62 1.43 -25.83
CA ARG A 2 -81.09 2.80 -25.73
C ARG A 2 -81.55 3.58 -24.48
N ARG A 3 -80.69 3.69 -23.47
CA ARG A 3 -79.82 4.86 -23.22
C ARG A 3 -78.77 4.51 -22.15
N GLY A 4 -77.55 4.96 -22.41
CA GLY A 4 -76.32 4.59 -21.71
C GLY A 4 -76.03 5.35 -20.41
N PRO A 5 -74.83 5.13 -19.85
CA PRO A 5 -74.48 5.47 -18.48
C PRO A 5 -73.96 6.91 -18.32
N TYR A 6 -74.14 7.45 -17.11
CA TYR A 6 -73.55 8.70 -16.65
C TYR A 6 -72.07 8.43 -16.28
N GLN A 7 -71.13 9.07 -16.97
CA GLN A 7 -69.75 9.23 -16.50
C GLN A 7 -69.66 10.43 -15.56
N PRO A 8 -68.80 10.34 -14.54
CA PRO A 8 -67.90 11.43 -14.21
C PRO A 8 -66.43 11.03 -14.43
N ASN A 9 -65.72 11.97 -15.03
CA ASN A 9 -64.29 11.93 -15.33
C ASN A 9 -63.43 12.23 -14.10
N THR A 10 -62.27 11.57 -14.09
CA THR A 10 -60.94 12.06 -13.63
C THR A 10 -60.78 12.56 -12.19
N ALA A 11 -59.99 11.84 -11.38
CA ALA A 11 -58.55 12.11 -11.23
C ALA A 11 -57.97 11.36 -10.01
N GLN A 12 -56.82 10.70 -10.23
CA GLN A 12 -55.65 10.61 -9.34
C GLN A 12 -55.90 10.11 -7.88
N LEU A 13 -55.29 9.03 -7.41
CA LEU A 13 -53.85 8.84 -7.29
C LEU A 13 -53.48 7.37 -7.47
N LEU A 14 -52.62 7.09 -8.45
CA LEU A 14 -51.78 5.90 -8.51
C LEU A 14 -50.72 6.03 -7.42
N GLY A 15 -50.71 5.09 -6.47
CA GLY A 15 -49.62 4.92 -5.52
C GLY A 15 -48.35 4.52 -6.26
N ILE A 16 -47.42 5.46 -6.39
CA ILE A 16 -46.07 5.21 -6.87
C ILE A 16 -45.36 4.42 -5.76
N ILE A 17 -45.18 3.12 -5.97
CA ILE A 17 -44.23 2.32 -5.21
C ILE A 17 -42.84 2.79 -5.67
N LEU A 18 -42.23 3.70 -4.90
CA LEU A 18 -40.80 3.97 -5.01
C LEU A 18 -40.07 2.70 -4.57
N CYS A 19 -39.72 1.84 -5.52
CA CYS A 19 -38.62 0.91 -5.34
C CYS A 19 -37.33 1.76 -5.30
N SER A 20 -36.94 2.16 -4.10
CA SER A 20 -35.60 2.66 -3.85
C SER A 20 -34.62 1.54 -4.19
N PHE A 21 -34.07 1.58 -5.40
CA PHE A 21 -32.84 0.87 -5.72
C PHE A 21 -31.76 1.51 -4.85
N LEU A 22 -31.58 0.99 -3.63
CA LEU A 22 -30.29 1.08 -2.96
C LEU A 22 -29.33 0.37 -3.92
N SER A 23 -28.59 1.15 -4.71
CA SER A 23 -27.38 0.68 -5.35
C SER A 23 -26.44 0.30 -4.22
N SER A 24 -26.56 -0.93 -3.73
CA SER A 24 -25.48 -1.58 -3.03
C SER A 24 -24.35 -1.63 -4.05
N VAL A 25 -23.44 -0.67 -3.99
CA VAL A 25 -22.12 -0.84 -4.58
C VAL A 25 -21.62 -2.12 -3.93
N LEU A 26 -21.64 -3.23 -4.68
CA LEU A 26 -20.90 -4.41 -4.28
C LEU A 26 -19.44 -3.96 -4.29
N ALA A 27 -18.93 -3.56 -3.12
CA ALA A 27 -17.50 -3.54 -2.90
C ALA A 27 -17.04 -4.95 -3.27
N GLN A 28 -16.34 -5.08 -4.39
CA GLN A 28 -15.73 -6.35 -4.74
C GLN A 28 -14.71 -6.62 -3.65
N GLU A 29 -14.99 -7.57 -2.76
CA GLU A 29 -14.04 -8.00 -1.73
C GLU A 29 -12.93 -8.78 -2.41
N TYR A 30 -11.95 -8.05 -2.93
CA TYR A 30 -10.71 -8.65 -3.39
C TYR A 30 -9.94 -9.13 -2.17
N SER A 31 -9.48 -10.39 -2.21
CA SER A 31 -8.69 -11.01 -1.14
C SER A 31 -7.43 -11.58 -1.77
N TRP A 32 -6.27 -11.14 -1.28
CA TRP A 32 -4.98 -11.46 -1.90
C TRP A 32 -3.88 -11.73 -0.88
N SER A 33 -2.97 -12.66 -1.15
CA SER A 33 -1.85 -13.01 -0.27
C SER A 33 -0.60 -12.22 -0.65
N LEU A 34 0.02 -11.49 0.28
CA LEU A 34 1.29 -10.76 0.06
C LEU A 34 2.48 -11.67 -0.28
N GLY A 35 2.31 -12.97 -0.12
CA GLY A 35 3.30 -14.01 -0.35
C GLY A 35 2.90 -15.26 0.43
N VAL A 36 3.16 -16.43 -0.15
CA VAL A 36 3.00 -17.71 0.56
C VAL A 36 4.38 -18.21 0.97
N VAL A 37 4.63 -18.27 2.27
CA VAL A 37 5.91 -18.66 2.85
C VAL A 37 5.75 -19.86 3.79
N ASP A 38 6.82 -20.64 3.92
CA ASP A 38 6.93 -21.69 4.93
C ASP A 38 8.07 -21.40 5.91
N SER A 39 8.31 -22.33 6.83
CA SER A 39 9.38 -22.20 7.84
C SER A 39 10.82 -22.13 7.30
N SER A 40 11.04 -22.42 6.01
CA SER A 40 12.35 -22.25 5.37
C SER A 40 12.62 -20.79 4.98
N ILE A 41 11.57 -19.99 4.79
CA ILE A 41 11.63 -18.56 4.46
C ILE A 41 11.36 -17.72 5.71
N LEU A 42 10.38 -18.11 6.52
CA LEU A 42 10.05 -17.44 7.79
C LEU A 42 10.68 -18.20 8.96
N LEU A 43 11.97 -17.95 9.15
CA LEU A 43 12.81 -18.65 10.11
C LEU A 43 12.33 -18.42 11.54
N GLY A 44 12.23 -19.49 12.32
CA GLY A 44 11.79 -19.44 13.72
C GLY A 44 10.28 -19.27 13.92
N ALA A 45 9.49 -19.23 12.84
CA ALA A 45 8.03 -19.14 12.94
C ALA A 45 7.40 -20.44 13.46
N ASN A 46 6.43 -20.29 14.35
CA ASN A 46 5.49 -21.35 14.70
C ASN A 46 4.33 -21.37 13.68
N GLN A 47 3.42 -22.35 13.81
CA GLN A 47 2.27 -22.47 12.89
C GLN A 47 1.36 -21.24 12.92
N THR A 48 1.11 -20.66 14.09
CA THR A 48 0.28 -19.45 14.23
C THR A 48 0.86 -18.27 13.47
N CYS A 49 2.17 -18.04 13.57
CA CYS A 49 2.86 -17.01 12.82
C CYS A 49 2.78 -17.27 11.30
N LEU A 50 2.99 -18.51 10.85
CA LEU A 50 2.85 -18.86 9.43
C LEU A 50 1.43 -18.61 8.91
N ASP A 51 0.42 -19.02 9.68
CA ASP A 51 -0.99 -18.84 9.30
C ASP A 51 -1.35 -17.35 9.23
N VAL A 52 -0.85 -16.55 10.19
CA VAL A 52 -1.06 -15.11 10.20
C VAL A 52 -0.34 -14.46 9.03
N PHE A 53 0.95 -14.72 8.84
CA PHE A 53 1.75 -14.15 7.75
C PHE A 53 1.13 -14.41 6.38
N ASN A 54 0.68 -15.65 6.14
CA ASN A 54 0.12 -16.08 4.87
C ASN A 54 -1.36 -15.67 4.68
N ALA A 55 -1.99 -15.04 5.67
CA ALA A 55 -3.37 -14.60 5.56
C ALA A 55 -3.56 -13.57 4.45
N ASN A 56 -4.69 -13.65 3.76
CA ASN A 56 -5.01 -12.70 2.71
C ASN A 56 -5.38 -11.31 3.28
N VAL A 57 -5.03 -10.28 2.53
CA VAL A 57 -5.45 -8.88 2.72
C VAL A 57 -6.56 -8.51 1.75
N SER A 58 -7.41 -7.58 2.16
CA SER A 58 -8.55 -7.11 1.36
C SER A 58 -8.18 -5.98 0.40
N CYS A 59 -7.28 -6.27 -0.55
CA CYS A 59 -6.78 -5.30 -1.54
C CYS A 59 -7.03 -5.78 -2.97
N ALA A 60 -7.18 -4.83 -3.90
CA ALA A 60 -7.23 -5.14 -5.33
C ALA A 60 -5.93 -5.85 -5.77
N PRO A 61 -5.99 -6.77 -6.76
CA PRO A 61 -4.82 -7.57 -7.18
C PRO A 61 -3.60 -6.77 -7.65
N ILE A 62 -3.79 -5.52 -8.09
CA ILE A 62 -2.73 -4.61 -8.53
C ILE A 62 -1.63 -4.37 -7.48
N ILE A 63 -1.89 -4.69 -6.22
CA ILE A 63 -0.90 -4.62 -5.15
C ILE A 63 0.36 -5.47 -5.43
N GLN A 64 0.26 -6.54 -6.23
CA GLN A 64 1.41 -7.31 -6.72
C GLN A 64 2.37 -6.45 -7.53
N ASP A 65 1.83 -5.78 -8.54
CA ASP A 65 2.62 -4.96 -9.46
C ASP A 65 3.18 -3.73 -8.72
N LEU A 66 2.41 -3.19 -7.79
CA LEU A 66 2.83 -2.07 -6.94
C LEU A 66 3.90 -2.44 -5.91
N PHE A 67 4.00 -3.71 -5.52
CA PHE A 67 5.09 -4.20 -4.68
C PHE A 67 6.43 -4.13 -5.43
N GLU A 68 6.42 -4.46 -6.73
CA GLU A 68 7.62 -4.35 -7.58
C GLU A 68 7.93 -2.89 -7.96
N ASN A 69 6.89 -2.10 -8.21
CA ASN A 69 7.02 -0.70 -8.57
C ASN A 69 5.86 0.14 -7.98
N PRO A 70 6.07 0.85 -6.86
CA PRO A 70 5.02 1.67 -6.26
C PRO A 70 4.70 2.95 -7.07
N TYR A 71 5.41 3.19 -8.17
CA TYR A 71 5.26 4.38 -9.03
C TYR A 71 4.57 4.07 -10.36
N LEU A 72 3.86 2.94 -10.47
CA LEU A 72 3.10 2.61 -11.68
C LEU A 72 2.05 3.69 -11.99
N ASP A 73 1.98 4.09 -13.26
CA ASP A 73 0.92 4.97 -13.77
C ASP A 73 -0.36 4.14 -13.91
N LEU A 74 -1.39 4.50 -13.13
CA LEU A 74 -2.64 3.77 -13.05
C LEU A 74 -3.81 4.66 -13.51
N GLU A 75 -4.77 4.07 -14.19
CA GLU A 75 -5.99 4.77 -14.57
C GLU A 75 -6.98 4.87 -13.40
N GLU A 76 -7.92 5.82 -13.50
CA GLU A 76 -8.96 6.08 -12.49
C GLU A 76 -9.73 4.85 -12.00
N PRO A 77 -10.11 3.87 -12.85
CA PRO A 77 -10.80 2.67 -12.38
C PRO A 77 -9.94 1.85 -11.40
N ASP A 78 -8.65 1.70 -11.67
CA ASP A 78 -7.72 0.92 -10.86
C ASP A 78 -7.37 1.67 -9.57
N LEU A 79 -7.14 2.99 -9.67
CA LEU A 79 -6.91 3.86 -8.52
C LEU A 79 -8.11 3.86 -7.57
N SER A 80 -9.33 3.99 -8.09
CA SER A 80 -10.55 3.99 -7.28
C SER A 80 -10.81 2.64 -6.61
N ALA A 81 -10.48 1.53 -7.28
CA ALA A 81 -10.57 0.20 -6.72
C ALA A 81 -9.52 -0.03 -5.62
N PHE A 82 -8.28 0.42 -5.83
CA PHE A 82 -7.18 0.17 -4.93
C PHE A 82 -7.16 1.12 -3.72
N CYS A 83 -7.39 2.41 -3.93
CA CYS A 83 -7.32 3.46 -2.90
C CYS A 83 -8.55 3.54 -1.99
N GLN A 84 -9.17 2.39 -1.72
CA GLN A 84 -10.24 2.25 -0.75
C GLN A 84 -9.66 2.08 0.65
N ASN A 85 -10.35 2.65 1.65
CA ASN A 85 -9.98 2.52 3.06
C ASN A 85 -9.94 1.04 3.53
N THR A 86 -10.72 0.16 2.89
CA THR A 86 -10.73 -1.28 3.17
C THR A 86 -9.35 -1.91 2.96
N CYS A 87 -8.66 -1.60 1.86
CA CYS A 87 -7.31 -2.12 1.60
C CYS A 87 -6.31 -1.63 2.65
N TYR A 88 -6.24 -0.31 2.89
CA TYR A 88 -5.33 0.24 3.90
C TYR A 88 -5.57 -0.36 5.29
N SER A 89 -6.83 -0.42 5.72
CA SER A 89 -7.18 -0.99 7.03
C SER A 89 -6.83 -2.48 7.14
N SER A 90 -6.96 -3.24 6.04
CA SER A 90 -6.57 -4.64 5.99
C SER A 90 -5.05 -4.82 6.06
N LEU A 91 -4.27 -3.96 5.40
CA LEU A 91 -2.80 -3.99 5.46
C LEU A 91 -2.31 -3.66 6.87
N VAL A 92 -2.87 -2.60 7.48
CA VAL A 92 -2.55 -2.20 8.85
C VAL A 92 -2.90 -3.31 9.85
N SER A 93 -4.09 -3.90 9.74
CA SER A 93 -4.50 -5.03 10.57
C SER A 93 -3.56 -6.24 10.42
N GLN A 94 -3.16 -6.54 9.18
CA GLN A 94 -2.24 -7.62 8.88
C GLN A 94 -0.85 -7.38 9.49
N ARG A 95 -0.32 -6.15 9.39
CA ARG A 95 0.92 -5.74 10.06
C ARG A 95 0.86 -5.97 11.56
N ASP A 96 -0.19 -5.46 12.21
CA ASP A 96 -0.31 -5.52 13.67
C ASP A 96 -0.41 -6.99 14.15
N ARG A 97 -1.11 -7.85 13.38
CA ARG A 97 -1.19 -9.30 13.66
C ARG A 97 0.16 -10.00 13.47
N ILE A 98 0.88 -9.71 12.39
CA ILE A 98 2.23 -10.28 12.17
C ILE A 98 3.15 -9.85 13.31
N GLN A 99 3.13 -8.57 13.69
CA GLN A 99 3.96 -8.06 14.78
C GLN A 99 3.68 -8.78 16.11
N ALA A 100 2.40 -9.07 16.40
CA ALA A 100 2.01 -9.76 17.63
C ALA A 100 2.36 -11.26 17.63
N GLU A 101 2.17 -11.96 16.52
CA GLU A 101 2.21 -13.43 16.48
C GLU A 101 3.55 -13.99 15.97
N CYS A 102 4.37 -13.15 15.31
CA CYS A 102 5.67 -13.53 14.74
C CYS A 102 6.86 -12.94 15.50
N GLU A 103 6.72 -12.66 16.80
CA GLU A 103 7.82 -12.16 17.61
C GLU A 103 9.03 -13.12 17.55
N GLY A 104 10.19 -12.57 17.21
CA GLY A 104 11.45 -13.33 17.10
C GLY A 104 11.63 -14.12 15.80
N ALA A 105 10.61 -14.19 14.92
CA ALA A 105 10.77 -14.75 13.59
C ALA A 105 11.59 -13.82 12.69
N ILE A 106 12.19 -14.38 11.63
CA ILE A 106 12.98 -13.65 10.64
C ILE A 106 12.48 -14.01 9.25
N TYR A 107 12.14 -13.00 8.45
CA TYR A 107 11.87 -13.21 7.03
C TYR A 107 13.20 -13.24 6.27
N GLN A 108 13.48 -14.34 5.59
CA GLN A 108 14.61 -14.47 4.68
C GLN A 108 14.11 -14.35 3.24
N ASP A 109 14.49 -13.26 2.57
CA ASP A 109 14.12 -13.02 1.18
C ASP A 109 14.71 -14.14 0.28
N PRO A 110 13.89 -14.86 -0.49
CA PRO A 110 14.34 -16.03 -1.23
C PRO A 110 15.23 -15.69 -2.44
N VAL A 111 15.31 -14.42 -2.86
CA VAL A 111 16.09 -13.98 -4.02
C VAL A 111 17.42 -13.38 -3.58
N SER A 112 17.39 -12.45 -2.64
CA SER A 112 18.58 -11.73 -2.15
C SER A 112 19.27 -12.43 -0.98
N GLU A 113 18.58 -13.37 -0.33
CA GLU A 113 18.97 -14.00 0.94
C GLU A 113 19.14 -13.01 2.10
N TRP A 114 18.63 -11.78 1.95
CA TRP A 114 18.65 -10.78 3.01
C TRP A 114 17.62 -11.10 4.08
N ARG A 115 17.93 -10.69 5.31
CA ARG A 115 17.09 -10.92 6.47
C ARG A 115 16.39 -9.64 6.88
N TRP A 116 15.09 -9.78 7.10
CA TRP A 116 14.19 -8.69 7.42
C TRP A 116 13.28 -9.06 8.60
N GLN A 117 12.69 -8.05 9.21
CA GLN A 117 11.59 -8.24 10.15
C GLN A 117 10.41 -8.94 9.45
N PRO A 118 9.62 -9.77 10.16
CA PRO A 118 8.45 -10.45 9.58
C PRO A 118 7.42 -9.50 8.96
N THR A 119 7.37 -8.24 9.38
CA THR A 119 6.47 -7.23 8.81
C THR A 119 6.94 -6.70 7.46
N TYR A 120 8.08 -7.15 6.91
CA TYR A 120 8.67 -6.59 5.70
C TYR A 120 7.71 -6.48 4.52
N LEU A 121 7.05 -7.57 4.13
CA LEU A 121 6.18 -7.58 2.96
C LEU A 121 4.96 -6.66 3.13
N VAL A 122 4.36 -6.64 4.31
CA VAL A 122 3.18 -5.80 4.59
C VAL A 122 3.54 -4.33 4.71
N GLU A 123 4.71 -3.99 5.24
CA GLU A 123 5.18 -2.61 5.32
C GLU A 123 5.55 -2.05 3.94
N THR A 124 6.12 -2.87 3.06
CA THR A 124 6.34 -2.52 1.65
C THR A 124 5.01 -2.31 0.94
N ALA A 125 4.01 -3.16 1.18
CA ALA A 125 2.67 -2.99 0.63
C ALA A 125 1.97 -1.72 1.18
N VAL A 126 2.18 -1.36 2.44
CA VAL A 126 1.69 -0.09 3.03
C VAL A 126 2.38 1.11 2.39
N LEU A 127 3.70 1.05 2.16
CA LEU A 127 4.42 2.11 1.44
C LEU A 127 3.88 2.28 0.02
N ALA A 128 3.70 1.17 -0.71
CA ALA A 128 3.12 1.19 -2.05
C ALA A 128 1.71 1.79 -2.05
N PHE A 129 0.86 1.39 -1.09
CA PHE A 129 -0.47 2.01 -0.92
C PHE A 129 -0.38 3.53 -0.72
N ASN A 130 0.47 3.99 0.20
CA ASN A 130 0.59 5.41 0.51
C ASN A 130 1.12 6.23 -0.67
N ILE A 131 2.04 5.68 -1.47
CA ILE A 131 2.55 6.34 -2.68
C ILE A 131 1.47 6.39 -3.76
N THR A 132 0.86 5.25 -4.10
CA THR A 132 -0.15 5.17 -5.17
C THR A 132 -1.38 6.02 -4.86
N CYS A 133 -1.79 6.03 -3.60
CA CYS A 133 -2.99 6.74 -3.14
C CYS A 133 -2.68 8.11 -2.54
N LEU A 134 -1.46 8.61 -2.74
CA LEU A 134 -1.08 9.95 -2.30
C LEU A 134 -2.00 10.98 -2.94
N LYS A 135 -2.56 11.83 -2.09
CA LYS A 135 -3.43 12.93 -2.50
C LYS A 135 -2.77 14.24 -2.19
N ARG A 136 -3.08 15.21 -3.04
CA ARG A 136 -2.83 16.63 -2.79
C ARG A 136 -3.86 17.17 -1.81
N SER A 137 -3.58 18.36 -1.30
CA SER A 137 -4.47 19.18 -0.47
C SER A 137 -5.82 19.52 -1.13
N ASP A 138 -5.92 19.41 -2.45
CA ASP A 138 -7.16 19.57 -3.23
C ASP A 138 -7.91 18.25 -3.49
N ASP A 139 -7.54 17.16 -2.79
CA ASP A 139 -8.05 15.80 -2.93
C ASP A 139 -7.73 15.09 -4.25
N SER A 140 -7.01 15.73 -5.18
CA SER A 140 -6.60 15.06 -6.42
C SER A 140 -5.46 14.06 -6.18
N LEU A 141 -5.53 12.93 -6.88
CA LEU A 141 -4.52 11.87 -6.78
C LEU A 141 -3.23 12.28 -7.49
N CYS A 142 -2.11 12.09 -6.81
CA CYS A 142 -0.80 12.38 -7.36
C CYS A 142 -0.46 11.52 -8.58
N ASN A 143 -0.95 10.28 -8.62
CA ASN A 143 -0.81 9.40 -9.78
C ASN A 143 -1.34 10.07 -11.07
N ILE A 144 -2.53 10.67 -11.00
CA ILE A 144 -3.16 11.39 -12.11
C ILE A 144 -2.41 12.68 -12.41
N TRP A 145 -2.00 13.41 -11.37
CA TRP A 145 -1.25 14.64 -11.52
C TRP A 145 0.09 14.42 -12.23
N TYR A 146 0.81 13.33 -11.95
CA TYR A 146 2.05 12.99 -12.67
C TYR A 146 1.82 12.79 -14.16
N ARG A 147 0.78 12.04 -14.52
CA ARG A 147 0.44 11.74 -15.92
C ARG A 147 0.00 12.97 -16.69
N GLU A 148 -0.83 13.81 -16.09
CA GLU A 148 -1.59 14.84 -16.82
C GLU A 148 -1.23 16.28 -16.45
N GLY A 149 -0.71 16.50 -15.24
CA GLY A 149 -0.51 17.80 -14.63
C GLY A 149 0.95 18.27 -14.61
N ALA A 150 1.90 17.37 -14.33
CA ALA A 150 3.29 17.74 -14.05
C ALA A 150 3.95 18.56 -15.18
N SER A 151 3.71 18.21 -16.43
CA SER A 151 4.27 18.93 -17.60
C SER A 151 3.69 20.34 -17.83
N LYS A 152 2.61 20.69 -17.13
CA LYS A 152 1.91 21.98 -17.25
C LYS A 152 2.31 22.97 -16.15
N VAL A 153 3.11 22.54 -15.18
CA VAL A 153 3.57 23.35 -14.05
C VAL A 153 5.00 23.83 -14.31
N GLU A 154 5.29 25.09 -14.00
CA GLU A 154 6.62 25.69 -14.23
C GLU A 154 7.71 25.06 -13.37
N ASN A 155 7.38 24.72 -12.12
CA ASN A 155 8.27 24.06 -11.18
C ASN A 155 7.59 22.85 -10.53
N PRO A 156 7.50 21.71 -11.24
CA PRO A 156 6.84 20.52 -10.72
C PRO A 156 7.54 19.95 -9.48
N ASP A 157 8.85 20.15 -9.31
CA ASP A 157 9.62 19.65 -8.16
C ASP A 157 9.13 20.23 -6.82
N CYS A 158 8.48 21.38 -6.86
CA CYS A 158 7.86 22.02 -5.69
C CYS A 158 6.37 21.71 -5.51
N ASP A 159 5.82 20.85 -6.35
CA ASP A 159 4.46 20.37 -6.18
C ASP A 159 4.38 19.39 -4.99
N GLU A 160 3.26 19.44 -4.28
CA GLU A 160 2.98 18.57 -3.12
C GLU A 160 3.21 17.09 -3.45
N CYS A 161 2.90 16.66 -4.68
CA CYS A 161 3.13 15.28 -5.10
C CYS A 161 4.59 14.87 -5.06
N TYR A 162 5.51 15.72 -5.52
CA TYR A 162 6.95 15.43 -5.49
C TYR A 162 7.52 15.56 -4.08
N VAL A 163 7.09 16.57 -3.32
CA VAL A 163 7.62 16.85 -1.98
C VAL A 163 7.20 15.77 -0.97
N MET A 164 6.00 15.18 -1.11
CA MET A 164 5.50 14.20 -0.14
C MET A 164 6.05 12.77 -0.33
N LEU A 165 6.61 12.43 -1.50
CA LEU A 165 7.28 11.13 -1.70
C LEU A 165 8.46 10.90 -0.73
N PRO A 166 9.47 11.78 -0.63
CA PRO A 166 10.56 11.61 0.32
C PRO A 166 10.09 11.67 1.78
N PHE A 167 8.98 12.34 2.09
CA PHE A 167 8.36 12.26 3.41
C PHE A 167 7.87 10.84 3.71
N LEU A 168 7.15 10.20 2.80
CA LEU A 168 6.70 8.81 2.96
C LEU A 168 7.89 7.85 3.14
N GLU A 169 8.95 8.02 2.34
CA GLU A 169 10.19 7.25 2.50
C GLU A 169 10.91 7.56 3.83
N ALA A 170 10.72 8.74 4.41
CA ALA A 170 11.30 9.13 5.69
C ALA A 170 10.57 8.50 6.88
N VAL A 171 9.25 8.38 6.82
CA VAL A 171 8.42 8.03 7.99
C VAL A 171 7.94 6.59 8.02
N LEU A 172 7.91 5.90 6.88
CA LEU A 172 7.45 4.52 6.81
C LEU A 172 8.59 3.51 7.00
N PRO A 173 8.34 2.35 7.64
CA PRO A 173 9.39 1.36 7.95
C PRO A 173 10.14 0.79 6.74
N ALA A 174 9.42 0.62 5.63
CA ALA A 174 9.97 0.15 4.37
C ALA A 174 10.68 1.26 3.58
N GLY A 175 10.54 2.51 4.02
CA GLY A 175 11.17 3.66 3.41
C GLY A 175 12.66 3.79 3.74
N HIS A 176 13.36 4.62 2.96
CA HIS A 176 14.75 4.95 3.18
C HIS A 176 14.90 6.17 4.10
N HIS A 177 14.75 5.98 5.42
CA HIS A 177 14.68 7.07 6.40
C HIS A 177 15.68 8.22 6.17
N ASP A 178 16.98 7.93 6.10
CA ASP A 178 18.02 8.96 6.00
C ASP A 178 17.96 9.71 4.66
N ARG A 179 17.71 8.97 3.56
CA ARG A 179 17.59 9.54 2.21
C ARG A 179 16.32 10.38 2.10
N GLY A 180 15.18 9.81 2.49
CA GLY A 180 13.89 10.49 2.49
C GLY A 180 13.92 11.75 3.34
N SER A 181 14.51 11.69 4.54
CA SER A 181 14.60 12.85 5.44
C SER A 181 15.41 13.98 4.82
N SER A 182 16.61 13.67 4.29
CA SER A 182 17.46 14.65 3.61
C SER A 182 16.78 15.27 2.37
N MET A 183 16.12 14.45 1.56
CA MET A 183 15.39 14.92 0.38
C MET A 183 14.19 15.80 0.75
N TYR A 184 13.44 15.43 1.79
CA TYR A 184 12.30 16.20 2.27
C TYR A 184 12.72 17.54 2.90
N GLU A 185 13.77 17.55 3.72
CA GLU A 185 14.36 18.77 4.28
C GLU A 185 14.85 19.72 3.16
N SER A 186 15.51 19.17 2.13
CA SER A 186 15.94 19.95 0.97
C SER A 186 14.75 20.53 0.20
N ALA A 187 13.70 19.73 -0.02
CA ALA A 187 12.51 20.13 -0.76
C ALA A 187 11.71 21.20 0.00
N THR A 188 11.41 20.97 1.28
CA THR A 188 10.73 21.95 2.16
C THR A 188 11.47 23.28 2.22
N SER A 189 12.80 23.25 2.34
CA SER A 189 13.61 24.47 2.33
C SER A 189 13.60 25.21 0.98
N SER A 190 13.66 24.47 -0.14
CA SER A 190 13.77 25.07 -1.48
C SER A 190 12.43 25.56 -2.02
N CYS A 191 11.35 24.86 -1.67
CA CYS A 191 10.00 25.09 -2.16
C CYS A 191 9.11 25.87 -1.19
N GLN A 192 9.62 26.21 0.00
CA GLN A 192 8.84 26.85 1.07
C GLN A 192 7.58 26.04 1.42
N PHE A 193 7.67 24.72 1.34
CA PHE A 193 6.56 23.81 1.61
C PHE A 193 6.39 23.64 3.12
N ASP A 194 5.22 24.01 3.65
CA ASP A 194 4.87 23.88 5.07
C ASP A 194 4.14 22.54 5.32
N GLY A 195 4.89 21.46 5.17
CA GLY A 195 4.37 20.10 5.32
C GLY A 195 4.51 19.53 6.74
N PRO A 196 4.03 18.30 6.97
CA PRO A 196 4.17 17.65 8.27
C PRO A 196 5.64 17.48 8.68
N PRO A 197 5.97 17.63 9.98
CA PRO A 197 7.33 17.39 10.44
C PRO A 197 7.69 15.90 10.32
N ILE A 198 8.96 15.61 10.02
CA ILE A 198 9.46 14.23 10.11
C ILE A 198 9.55 13.85 11.58
N THR A 199 8.66 12.97 12.00
CA THR A 199 8.81 12.22 13.24
C THR A 199 9.16 10.79 12.88
N LYS A 200 10.37 10.34 13.21
CA LYS A 200 10.72 8.93 13.06
C LYS A 200 9.84 8.11 13.99
N THR A 201 8.82 7.47 13.45
CA THR A 201 7.84 6.71 14.22
C THR A 201 8.24 5.24 14.36
N MET A 202 9.13 4.73 13.51
CA MET A 202 9.39 3.29 13.41
C MET A 202 10.87 2.95 13.13
N SER A 203 11.31 1.80 13.62
CA SER A 203 12.62 1.22 13.31
C SER A 203 12.62 0.63 11.90
N GLY A 204 13.78 0.64 11.24
CA GLY A 204 13.93 0.01 9.93
C GLY A 204 13.71 -1.50 9.97
N LEU A 205 13.27 -2.07 8.83
CA LEU A 205 12.92 -3.48 8.70
C LEU A 205 14.11 -4.40 8.45
N PHE A 206 15.23 -3.83 8.00
CA PHE A 206 16.42 -4.59 7.65
C PHE A 206 17.14 -5.12 8.89
N ILE A 207 17.47 -6.41 8.88
CA ILE A 207 18.26 -7.06 9.95
C ILE A 207 19.71 -7.23 9.51
N SER A 208 19.94 -7.90 8.38
CA SER A 208 21.29 -8.17 7.87
C SER A 208 21.27 -8.64 6.41
N SER A 209 22.33 -8.35 5.66
CA SER A 209 22.58 -8.99 4.37
C SER A 209 23.17 -10.39 4.56
N TYR A 210 23.11 -11.22 3.52
CA TYR A 210 23.91 -12.44 3.49
C TYR A 210 25.40 -12.07 3.48
N ALA A 211 26.18 -12.63 4.42
CA ALA A 211 27.63 -12.61 4.34
C ALA A 211 28.07 -13.98 3.81
N PRO A 212 28.74 -14.06 2.65
CA PRO A 212 29.38 -15.30 2.25
C PRO A 212 30.32 -15.73 3.36
N LEU A 213 30.22 -16.99 3.80
CA LEU A 213 31.23 -17.57 4.69
C LEU A 213 32.59 -17.35 4.02
N ALA A 214 33.47 -16.55 4.66
CA ALA A 214 34.82 -16.37 4.16
C ALA A 214 35.44 -17.77 3.91
N PRO A 215 36.12 -18.00 2.77
CA PRO A 215 36.76 -19.27 2.52
C PRO A 215 37.66 -19.61 3.71
N ARG A 216 37.43 -20.78 4.32
CA ARG A 216 38.26 -21.29 5.39
C ARG A 216 39.69 -21.37 4.83
N GLU A 217 40.58 -20.49 5.26
CA GLU A 217 42.00 -20.52 4.89
C GLU A 217 42.53 -21.94 5.17
N THR A 218 42.73 -22.72 4.11
CA THR A 218 43.51 -23.94 4.21
C THR A 218 44.94 -23.50 4.44
N SER A 219 45.37 -23.62 5.70
CA SER A 219 46.76 -23.45 6.14
C SER A 219 47.72 -24.09 5.12
N PRO A 220 48.76 -23.38 4.64
CA PRO A 220 49.70 -23.96 3.70
C PRO A 220 50.43 -25.14 4.36
N ARG A 221 50.42 -26.27 3.66
CA ARG A 221 51.18 -27.46 4.01
C ARG A 221 52.66 -27.13 3.84
N SER A 222 53.42 -27.18 4.94
CA SER A 222 54.87 -27.13 4.93
C SER A 222 55.38 -28.46 4.37
N ASP A 223 55.76 -28.49 3.10
CA ASP A 223 56.48 -29.63 2.53
C ASP A 223 57.97 -29.50 2.87
N ASN A 224 58.49 -30.55 3.49
CA ASN A 224 59.89 -30.82 3.82
C ASN A 224 60.48 -31.73 2.73
#